data_AF-A0A179FVH0-F1
#
_entry.id   AF-A0A179FVH0-F1
#
_cell.length_a   1.000
_cell.length_b   1.000
_cell.length_c   1.000
_cell.angle_alpha   90.00
_cell.angle_beta   90.00
_cell.angle_gamma   90.00
#
_symmetry.space_group_name_H-M   'P 1'
#
loop_
_entity.id
_entity.type
_entity.pdbx_description
1 polymer ?
#
loop_
_entity_poly.entity_id
_entity_poly.type
_entity_poly.pdbx_seq_one_letter_code
_entity_poly.pdbx_strand_id
1 'polypeptide(L)'
;MKFNSQRLHVCILLFGTALDQAAGSQDQSPTVRIGAGYVIGSACPDSPADLFQRIPYAQPPVKQLRFLPPVAFNGTYSRGVFQATKAPAPCIQFGPYSTRVPPSEDW
;
A
#
# COMPACT_ATOMS: atom_id res chain seq x y z
N MET A 1 42.53 65.86 -5.20
CA MET A 1 42.15 64.50 -4.75
C MET A 1 42.25 63.57 -5.95
N LYS A 2 43.12 62.55 -5.88
CA LYS A 2 43.41 61.58 -6.95
C LYS A 2 42.26 60.57 -7.05
N PHE A 3 41.72 60.34 -8.24
CA PHE A 3 40.94 59.14 -8.55
C PHE A 3 41.74 58.27 -9.53
N ASN A 4 42.10 57.06 -9.11
CA ASN A 4 42.84 56.09 -9.90
C ASN A 4 42.12 54.72 -9.86
N SER A 5 41.75 54.26 -11.06
CA SER A 5 41.86 52.90 -11.62
C SER A 5 41.77 51.68 -10.68
N GLN A 6 40.80 50.79 -10.93
CA GLN A 6 41.01 49.63 -11.82
C GLN A 6 39.70 48.84 -12.02
N ARG A 7 39.47 48.42 -13.27
CA ARG A 7 38.35 47.56 -13.68
C ARG A 7 38.55 46.15 -13.12
N LEU A 8 37.69 45.72 -12.21
CA LEU A 8 37.62 44.31 -11.80
C LEU A 8 36.54 43.62 -12.64
N HIS A 9 36.97 42.88 -13.66
CA HIS A 9 36.14 41.87 -14.31
C HIS A 9 35.87 40.78 -13.27
N VAL A 10 34.71 40.85 -12.63
CA VAL A 10 34.19 39.75 -11.82
C VAL A 10 33.82 38.64 -12.80
N CYS A 11 34.71 37.66 -12.91
CA CYS A 11 34.44 36.39 -13.55
C CYS A 11 33.32 35.72 -12.74
N ILE A 12 32.08 35.82 -13.23
CA ILE A 12 30.96 35.02 -12.73
C ILE A 12 31.34 33.58 -13.04
N LEU A 13 31.92 32.90 -12.05
CA LEU A 13 32.05 31.45 -12.06
C LEU A 13 30.62 30.91 -12.04
N LEU A 14 30.14 30.50 -13.21
CA LEU A 14 29.03 29.57 -13.35
C LEU A 14 29.47 28.26 -12.67
N PHE A 15 29.38 28.22 -11.34
CA PHE A 15 29.32 26.95 -10.63
C PHE A 15 27.96 26.34 -10.99
N GLY A 16 27.95 25.63 -12.11
CA GLY A 16 26.90 24.66 -12.40
C GLY A 16 26.96 23.59 -11.33
N THR A 17 26.24 23.79 -10.23
CA THR A 17 25.91 22.70 -9.33
C THR A 17 24.90 21.83 -10.06
N ALA A 18 25.39 20.76 -10.67
CA ALA A 18 24.53 19.67 -11.07
C ALA A 18 23.83 19.17 -9.79
N LEU A 19 22.53 19.47 -9.65
CA LEU A 19 21.70 18.75 -8.71
C LEU A 19 21.56 17.33 -9.25
N ASP A 20 22.37 16.42 -8.72
CA ASP A 20 22.12 14.99 -8.84
C ASP A 20 20.77 14.70 -8.19
N GLN A 21 19.74 14.58 -9.02
CA GLN A 21 18.48 13.99 -8.60
C GLN A 21 18.71 12.49 -8.49
N ALA A 22 19.01 12.02 -7.29
CA ALA A 22 18.86 10.61 -6.97
C ALA A 22 17.38 10.26 -7.16
N ALA A 23 17.07 9.58 -8.27
CA ALA A 23 15.77 8.96 -8.50
C ALA A 23 15.62 7.83 -7.48
N GLY A 24 15.19 8.17 -6.26
CA GLY A 24 14.72 7.18 -5.30
C GLY A 24 13.53 6.47 -5.93
N SER A 25 13.66 5.16 -6.18
CA SER A 25 12.54 4.31 -6.56
C SER A 25 11.44 4.50 -5.52
N GLN A 26 10.39 5.23 -5.90
CA GLN A 26 9.17 5.23 -5.12
C GLN A 26 8.64 3.81 -5.24
N ASP A 27 8.82 3.01 -4.18
CA ASP A 27 8.25 1.67 -4.07
C ASP A 27 6.73 1.83 -3.98
N GLN A 28 6.09 1.99 -5.13
CA GLN A 28 4.65 2.16 -5.25
C GLN A 28 4.02 0.82 -4.85
N SER A 29 3.19 0.85 -3.82
CA SER A 29 2.49 -0.37 -3.38
C SER A 29 1.71 -0.99 -4.53
N PRO A 30 1.81 -2.32 -4.73
CA PRO A 30 1.19 -2.98 -5.86
C PRO A 30 -0.33 -2.75 -5.81
N THR A 31 -0.89 -2.29 -6.92
CA THR A 31 -2.29 -1.84 -6.98
C THR A 31 -3.00 -2.48 -8.17
N VAL A 32 -4.14 -3.11 -7.91
CA VAL A 32 -4.97 -3.79 -8.93
C VAL A 32 -6.38 -3.22 -8.90
N ARG A 33 -7.00 -3.08 -10.08
CA ARG A 33 -8.40 -2.68 -10.22
C ARG A 33 -9.29 -3.89 -10.48
N ILE A 34 -10.33 -4.04 -9.67
CA ILE A 34 -11.39 -5.06 -9.84
C ILE A 34 -12.76 -4.39 -9.82
N GLY A 35 -13.83 -5.18 -10.02
CA GLY A 35 -15.21 -4.65 -10.05
C GLY A 35 -15.62 -3.88 -8.80
N ALA A 36 -15.11 -4.26 -7.63
CA ALA A 36 -15.40 -3.63 -6.34
C ALA A 36 -14.63 -2.32 -6.07
N GLY A 37 -13.58 -2.04 -6.85
CA GLY A 37 -12.68 -0.89 -6.65
C GLY A 37 -11.20 -1.25 -6.84
N TYR A 38 -10.32 -0.43 -6.25
CA TYR A 38 -8.88 -0.68 -6.22
C TYR A 38 -8.49 -1.50 -5.00
N VAL A 39 -7.56 -2.44 -5.16
CA VAL A 39 -6.96 -3.23 -4.10
C VAL A 39 -5.48 -2.88 -4.04
N ILE A 40 -5.03 -2.41 -2.89
CA ILE A 40 -3.63 -2.04 -2.64
C ILE A 40 -3.00 -3.12 -1.77
N GLY A 41 -1.98 -3.79 -2.28
CA GLY A 41 -1.21 -4.82 -1.61
C GLY A 41 0.14 -4.33 -1.09
N SER A 42 1.03 -5.27 -0.82
CA SER A 42 2.43 -5.06 -0.42
C SER A 42 3.36 -5.97 -1.20
N ALA A 43 4.65 -5.67 -1.28
CA ALA A 43 5.64 -6.62 -1.79
C ALA A 43 5.82 -7.79 -0.80
N CYS A 44 6.06 -9.00 -1.30
CA CYS A 44 6.57 -10.10 -0.48
C CYS A 44 8.03 -9.82 -0.08
N PRO A 45 8.43 -9.98 1.20
CA PRO A 45 9.80 -9.71 1.62
C PRO A 45 10.84 -10.61 0.95
N ASP A 46 10.50 -11.88 0.73
CA ASP A 46 11.46 -12.91 0.33
C ASP A 46 11.31 -13.35 -1.14
N SER A 47 10.51 -12.63 -1.93
CA SER A 47 10.26 -12.98 -3.34
C SER A 47 9.79 -11.76 -4.14
N PRO A 48 9.93 -11.77 -5.47
CA PRO A 48 9.39 -10.70 -6.32
C PRO A 48 7.86 -10.74 -6.46
N ALA A 49 7.16 -11.57 -5.68
CA ALA A 49 5.71 -11.66 -5.73
C ALA A 49 5.04 -10.48 -5.02
N ASP A 50 3.89 -10.06 -5.54
CA ASP A 50 3.00 -9.14 -4.85
C ASP A 50 2.07 -9.90 -3.89
N LEU A 51 1.82 -9.31 -2.73
CA LEU A 51 0.99 -9.85 -1.68
C LEU A 51 -0.29 -9.02 -1.51
N PHE A 52 -1.44 -9.65 -1.73
CA PHE A 52 -2.75 -9.07 -1.48
C PHE A 52 -3.55 -9.96 -0.52
N GLN A 53 -3.84 -9.46 0.67
CA GLN A 53 -4.44 -10.21 1.76
C GLN A 53 -5.87 -9.73 2.07
N ARG A 54 -6.70 -10.64 2.61
CA ARG A 54 -8.04 -10.34 3.13
C ARG A 54 -9.01 -9.71 2.10
N ILE A 55 -8.82 -10.00 0.82
CA ILE A 55 -9.74 -9.50 -0.21
C ILE A 55 -11.10 -10.20 -0.03
N PRO A 56 -12.20 -9.45 0.07
CA PRO A 56 -13.52 -10.03 0.26
C PRO A 56 -14.04 -10.74 -0.99
N TYR A 57 -14.38 -12.02 -0.83
CA TYR A 57 -15.00 -12.84 -1.89
C TYR A 57 -16.48 -13.17 -1.60
N ALA A 58 -16.90 -13.11 -0.34
CA ALA A 58 -18.26 -13.40 0.10
C ALA A 58 -18.82 -12.28 0.98
N GLN A 59 -20.03 -12.44 1.51
CA GLN A 59 -20.54 -11.70 2.66
C GLN A 59 -20.05 -12.38 3.95
N PRO A 60 -19.82 -11.64 5.05
CA PRO A 60 -19.49 -12.24 6.33
C PRO A 60 -20.60 -13.21 6.79
N PRO A 61 -20.28 -14.48 7.11
CA PRO A 61 -21.27 -15.52 7.46
C PRO A 61 -21.80 -15.37 8.90
N VAL A 62 -22.15 -14.15 9.30
CA VAL A 62 -22.61 -13.80 10.65
C VAL A 62 -24.14 -13.72 10.71
N LYS A 63 -24.70 -13.82 11.91
CA LYS A 63 -26.14 -13.63 12.18
C LYS A 63 -27.01 -14.56 11.31
N GLN A 64 -27.88 -14.00 10.47
CA GLN A 64 -28.80 -14.77 9.62
C GLN A 64 -28.07 -15.54 8.50
N LEU A 65 -26.81 -15.20 8.20
CA LEU A 65 -25.99 -15.93 7.22
C LEU A 65 -25.21 -17.09 7.84
N ARG A 66 -25.27 -17.26 9.17
CA ARG A 66 -24.60 -18.38 9.84
C ARG A 66 -25.21 -19.70 9.38
N PHE A 67 -24.35 -20.66 9.05
CA PHE A 67 -24.72 -22.01 8.56
C PHE A 67 -25.40 -22.05 7.18
N LEU A 68 -25.38 -20.95 6.42
CA LEU A 68 -25.84 -20.91 5.04
C LEU A 68 -24.66 -20.98 4.05
N PRO A 69 -24.90 -21.34 2.78
CA PRO A 69 -23.90 -21.21 1.73
C PRO A 69 -23.36 -19.77 1.63
N PRO A 70 -22.09 -19.58 1.23
CA PRO A 70 -21.51 -18.25 1.09
C PRO A 70 -22.29 -17.45 0.03
N VAL A 71 -22.68 -16.23 0.40
CA VAL A 71 -23.26 -15.26 -0.52
C VAL A 71 -22.11 -14.47 -1.14
N ALA A 72 -22.05 -14.37 -2.47
CA ALA A 72 -20.98 -13.63 -3.14
C ALA A 72 -20.91 -12.17 -2.67
N PHE A 73 -19.71 -11.63 -2.55
CA PHE A 73 -19.52 -10.21 -2.28
C PHE A 73 -20.13 -9.38 -3.41
N ASN A 74 -21.02 -8.46 -3.08
CA ASN A 74 -21.75 -7.62 -4.04
C ASN A 74 -21.62 -6.12 -3.74
N GLY A 75 -20.70 -5.75 -2.85
CA GLY A 75 -20.45 -4.37 -2.46
C GLY A 75 -19.37 -3.67 -3.29
N THR A 76 -19.12 -2.41 -2.95
CA THR A 76 -17.96 -1.63 -3.40
C THR A 76 -17.12 -1.23 -2.19
N TYR A 77 -15.82 -1.03 -2.39
CA TYR A 77 -14.96 -0.56 -1.31
C TYR A 77 -15.26 0.87 -0.90
N SER A 78 -15.15 1.16 0.39
CA SER A 78 -15.26 2.53 0.88
C SER A 78 -14.22 3.41 0.19
N ARG A 79 -14.68 4.55 -0.37
CA ARG A 79 -13.84 5.46 -1.18
C ARG A 79 -13.19 4.78 -2.41
N GLY A 80 -13.72 3.63 -2.82
CA GLY A 80 -13.23 2.87 -3.97
C GLY A 80 -11.89 2.15 -3.75
N VAL A 81 -11.40 2.02 -2.52
CA VAL A 81 -10.08 1.43 -2.22
C VAL A 81 -10.15 0.45 -1.06
N PHE A 82 -9.51 -0.72 -1.21
CA PHE A 82 -9.30 -1.70 -0.15
C PHE A 82 -7.81 -1.89 0.13
N GLN A 83 -7.45 -1.87 1.42
CA GLN A 83 -6.09 -2.09 1.91
C GLN A 83 -5.86 -3.57 2.23
N ALA A 84 -5.23 -4.27 1.29
CA ALA A 84 -4.94 -5.70 1.32
C ALA A 84 -3.56 -6.02 1.91
N THR A 85 -3.12 -5.21 2.88
CA THR A 85 -1.76 -5.27 3.46
C THR A 85 -1.71 -5.95 4.83
N LYS A 86 -2.86 -6.41 5.35
CA LYS A 86 -2.99 -7.01 6.67
C LYS A 86 -3.58 -8.41 6.57
N ALA A 87 -3.00 -9.34 7.33
CA ALA A 87 -3.54 -10.69 7.46
C ALA A 87 -4.98 -10.67 8.01
N PRO A 88 -5.85 -11.58 7.54
CA PRO A 88 -7.19 -11.75 8.09
C PRO A 88 -7.18 -12.35 9.49
N ALA A 89 -8.29 -12.19 10.21
CA ALA A 89 -8.56 -13.03 11.37
C ALA A 89 -8.79 -14.47 10.86
N PRO A 90 -8.21 -15.49 11.52
CA PRO A 90 -8.47 -16.86 11.14
C PRO A 90 -9.91 -17.24 11.48
N CYS A 91 -10.44 -18.25 10.80
CA CYS A 91 -11.72 -18.86 11.17
C CYS A 91 -11.66 -19.42 12.59
N ILE A 92 -12.79 -19.44 13.29
CA ILE A 92 -12.93 -20.09 14.60
C ILE A 92 -12.71 -21.61 14.44
N GLN A 93 -11.79 -22.17 15.23
CA GLN A 93 -11.46 -23.59 15.24
C GLN A 93 -11.32 -24.12 16.67
N PHE A 94 -11.51 -25.42 16.87
CA PHE A 94 -11.28 -26.08 18.15
C PHE A 94 -9.79 -26.42 18.33
N GLY A 95 -9.26 -26.28 19.55
CA GLY A 95 -7.87 -26.64 19.89
C GLY A 95 -6.99 -25.42 20.21
N PRO A 96 -5.70 -25.64 20.53
CA PRO A 96 -4.78 -24.57 20.90
C PRO A 96 -4.35 -23.77 19.65
N TYR A 97 -5.20 -22.85 19.22
CA TYR A 97 -4.85 -21.86 18.20
C TYR A 97 -4.29 -20.61 18.90
N SER A 98 -2.97 -20.46 18.84
CA SER A 98 -2.31 -19.19 19.17
C SER A 98 -2.11 -18.41 17.88
N THR A 99 -3.00 -17.46 17.61
CA THR A 99 -2.92 -16.61 16.43
C THR A 99 -2.66 -15.16 16.86
N ARG A 100 -1.93 -14.42 16.02
CA ARG A 100 -1.60 -13.01 16.29
C ARG A 100 -2.85 -12.12 16.39
N VAL A 101 -3.92 -12.53 15.71
CA VAL A 101 -5.24 -11.89 15.72
C VAL A 101 -6.24 -12.90 16.26
N PRO A 102 -7.19 -12.52 17.14
CA PRO A 102 -8.23 -13.42 17.61
C PRO A 102 -9.03 -14.03 16.44
N PRO A 103 -9.44 -15.31 16.54
CA PRO A 103 -10.33 -15.91 15.54
C PRO A 103 -11.67 -15.18 15.44
N SER A 104 -12.28 -15.22 14.26
CA SER A 104 -13.50 -14.48 13.93
C SER A 104 -14.42 -15.30 13.00
N GLU A 105 -15.72 -15.00 13.05
CA GLU A 105 -16.67 -15.44 12.01
C GLU A 105 -16.62 -14.53 10.76
N ASP A 106 -16.10 -13.31 10.91
CA ASP A 106 -15.82 -12.38 9.83
C ASP A 106 -14.40 -12.63 9.30
N TRP A 107 -14.27 -12.91 8.00
CA TRP A 107 -13.04 -13.35 7.34
C TRP A 107 -12.15 -12.18 6.88
#